data_AF-A0A963BUU2-F1
#
_entry.id   AF-A0A963BUU2-F1
#
_cell.length_a   1.000
_cell.length_b   1.000
_cell.length_c   1.000
_cell.angle_alpha   90.00
_cell.angle_beta   90.00
_cell.angle_gamma   90.00
#
_symmetry.space_group_name_H-M   'P 1'
#
loop_
_entity.id
_entity.type
_entity.pdbx_description
1 polymer ?
#
loop_
_entity_poly.entity_id
_entity_poly.type
_entity_poly.pdbx_seq_one_letter_code
_entity_poly.pdbx_strand_id
1 'polypeptide(L)'
;MSLRHRFGVLALTVSGLWMPVAAVAQPTAADVARASDQTRQIEARFVEEVAAAVGLSEAEVRALLPEGPRIADQGRRLVQAIGKRHRALTAEEQLAVLEADRQRRQALSASRH
;
A
#
# COMPACT_ATOMS: atom_id res chain seq x y z
N MET A 1 -58.87 -5.35 -48.75
CA MET A 1 -58.61 -3.96 -49.20
C MET A 1 -57.51 -3.41 -48.32
N SER A 2 -56.23 -3.74 -48.58
CA SER A 2 -55.31 -3.18 -49.57
C SER A 2 -54.77 -1.80 -49.21
N LEU A 3 -53.44 -1.77 -49.01
CA LEU A 3 -52.50 -0.67 -49.34
C LEU A 3 -52.57 0.56 -48.42
N ARG A 4 -51.48 1.14 -47.89
CA ARG A 4 -50.16 1.37 -48.49
C ARG A 4 -49.08 1.54 -47.40
N HIS A 5 -48.01 0.77 -47.50
CA HIS A 5 -46.71 1.13 -46.96
C HIS A 5 -46.19 2.40 -47.65
N ARG A 6 -45.69 3.37 -46.88
CA ARG A 6 -44.80 4.40 -47.40
C ARG A 6 -43.57 4.48 -46.51
N PHE A 7 -42.47 4.12 -47.15
CA PHE A 7 -41.08 4.29 -46.78
C PHE A 7 -40.78 5.64 -46.15
N GLY A 8 -39.97 5.62 -45.10
CA GLY A 8 -39.30 6.79 -44.52
C GLY A 8 -38.01 6.35 -43.85
N VAL A 9 -37.04 5.96 -44.68
CA VAL A 9 -35.64 5.78 -44.27
C VAL A 9 -35.09 7.15 -43.91
N LEU A 10 -34.73 7.35 -42.65
CA LEU A 10 -33.72 8.36 -42.29
C LEU A 10 -32.72 7.68 -41.35
N ALA A 11 -31.81 6.93 -41.96
CA ALA A 11 -30.60 6.46 -41.31
C ALA A 11 -29.69 7.67 -41.09
N LEU A 12 -29.79 8.30 -39.92
CA LEU A 12 -28.77 9.23 -39.47
C LEU A 12 -27.63 8.38 -38.87
N THR A 13 -26.69 7.98 -39.71
CA THR A 13 -25.42 7.39 -39.27
C THR A 13 -24.63 8.47 -38.54
N VAL A 14 -24.84 8.58 -37.23
CA VAL A 14 -23.90 9.25 -36.34
C VAL A 14 -22.67 8.35 -36.29
N SER A 15 -21.70 8.65 -37.15
CA SER A 15 -20.33 8.15 -37.05
C SER A 15 -19.71 8.75 -35.77
N GLY A 16 -20.13 8.22 -34.63
CA GLY A 16 -19.45 8.40 -33.37
C GLY A 16 -18.08 7.76 -33.52
N LEU A 17 -17.05 8.59 -33.55
CA LEU A 17 -15.65 8.24 -33.46
C LEU A 17 -15.49 7.28 -32.26
N TRP A 18 -15.33 5.98 -32.53
CA TRP A 18 -15.03 4.98 -31.50
C TRP A 18 -13.62 5.29 -30.99
N MET A 19 -13.49 6.13 -29.96
CA MET A 19 -12.26 6.16 -29.18
C MET A 19 -12.15 4.80 -28.48
N PRO A 20 -11.09 4.02 -28.73
CA PRO A 20 -10.87 2.81 -27.95
C PRO A 20 -10.60 3.26 -26.51
N VAL A 21 -11.56 2.96 -25.62
CA VAL A 21 -11.28 2.97 -24.18
C VAL A 21 -10.17 1.94 -23.97
N ALA A 22 -8.98 2.41 -23.61
CA ALA A 22 -7.91 1.53 -23.20
C ALA A 22 -8.44 0.69 -22.02
N ALA A 23 -8.63 -0.61 -22.24
CA ALA A 23 -9.02 -1.52 -21.20
C ALA A 23 -7.89 -1.54 -20.16
N VAL A 24 -8.15 -0.97 -18.98
CA VAL A 24 -7.23 -1.09 -17.85
C VAL A 24 -7.21 -2.57 -17.48
N ALA A 25 -6.08 -3.23 -17.73
CA ALA A 25 -5.91 -4.64 -17.38
C ALA A 25 -6.15 -4.80 -15.87
N GLN A 26 -7.13 -5.63 -15.52
CA GLN A 26 -7.43 -5.92 -14.11
C GLN A 26 -6.29 -6.76 -13.52
N PRO A 27 -5.81 -6.44 -12.30
CA PRO A 27 -4.76 -7.22 -11.65
C PRO A 27 -5.22 -8.67 -11.44
N THR A 28 -4.33 -9.62 -11.73
CA THR A 28 -4.65 -11.04 -11.52
C THR A 28 -4.55 -11.40 -10.03
N ALA A 29 -5.16 -12.52 -9.62
CA ALA A 29 -4.99 -13.03 -8.26
C ALA A 29 -3.52 -13.28 -7.89
N ALA A 30 -2.69 -13.68 -8.87
CA ALA A 30 -1.26 -13.87 -8.68
C ALA A 30 -0.53 -12.54 -8.40
N ASP A 31 -0.97 -11.43 -9.03
CA ASP A 31 -0.39 -10.10 -8.81
C ASP A 31 -0.75 -9.57 -7.41
N VAL A 32 -1.99 -9.77 -6.98
CA VAL A 32 -2.45 -9.40 -5.63
C VAL A 32 -1.70 -10.20 -4.56
N ALA A 33 -1.49 -11.50 -4.78
CA ALA A 33 -0.73 -12.36 -3.86
C ALA A 33 0.73 -11.90 -3.74
N ARG A 34 1.41 -11.66 -4.87
CA ARG A 34 2.79 -11.13 -4.89
C ARG A 34 2.92 -9.79 -4.14
N ALA A 35 2.03 -8.83 -4.42
CA ALA A 35 2.05 -7.53 -3.75
C ALA A 35 1.85 -7.67 -2.22
N SER A 36 1.00 -8.61 -1.80
CA SER A 36 0.74 -8.90 -0.39
C SER A 36 1.93 -9.56 0.30
N ASP A 37 2.61 -10.49 -0.38
CA ASP A 37 3.83 -11.14 0.12
C ASP A 37 4.99 -10.12 0.24
N GLN A 38 5.16 -9.26 -0.77
CA GLN A 38 6.18 -8.21 -0.74
C GLN A 38 5.94 -7.22 0.40
N THR A 39 4.68 -6.81 0.62
CA THR A 39 4.32 -5.97 1.76
C THR A 39 4.65 -6.65 3.08
N ARG A 40 4.32 -7.94 3.23
CA ARG A 40 4.66 -8.71 4.44
C ARG A 40 6.16 -8.80 4.69
N GLN A 41 6.96 -8.99 3.65
CA GLN A 41 8.43 -9.01 3.77
C GLN A 41 9.00 -7.66 4.21
N ILE A 42 8.49 -6.56 3.66
CA ILE A 42 8.91 -5.21 4.04
C ILE A 42 8.59 -4.93 5.52
N GLU A 43 7.38 -5.29 5.97
CA GLU A 43 6.99 -5.10 7.38
C GLU A 43 7.77 -6.02 8.32
N ALA A 44 8.06 -7.27 7.92
CA ALA A 44 8.87 -8.19 8.72
C ALA A 44 10.29 -7.67 8.93
N ARG A 45 10.93 -7.19 7.85
CA ARG A 45 12.27 -6.60 7.90
C ARG A 45 12.32 -5.37 8.78
N PHE A 46 11.32 -4.49 8.69
CA PHE A 46 11.23 -3.32 9.56
C PHE A 46 11.20 -3.70 11.05
N VAL A 47 10.40 -4.71 11.41
CA VAL A 47 10.32 -5.22 12.79
C VAL A 47 11.66 -5.77 13.25
N GLU A 48 12.32 -6.57 12.41
CA GLU A 48 13.64 -7.16 12.69
C GLU A 48 14.70 -6.07 12.95
N GLU A 49 14.80 -5.08 12.05
CA GLU A 49 15.76 -3.98 12.16
C GLU A 49 15.52 -3.15 13.43
N VAL A 50 14.27 -2.85 13.76
CA VAL A 50 13.94 -2.13 14.99
C VAL A 50 14.28 -2.96 16.22
N ALA A 51 13.88 -4.24 16.26
CA ALA A 51 14.15 -5.14 17.38
C ALA A 51 15.64 -5.22 17.69
N ALA A 52 16.47 -5.39 16.65
CA ALA A 52 17.92 -5.38 16.76
C ALA A 52 18.47 -4.03 17.26
N ALA A 53 17.94 -2.92 16.75
CA ALA A 53 18.41 -1.58 17.11
C ALA A 53 18.13 -1.21 18.58
N VAL A 54 17.01 -1.67 19.15
CA VAL A 54 16.59 -1.27 20.50
C VAL A 54 16.79 -2.35 21.56
N GLY A 55 17.24 -3.54 21.15
CA GLY A 55 17.47 -4.69 22.03
C GLY A 55 16.18 -5.30 22.58
N LEU A 56 15.09 -5.29 21.79
CA LEU A 56 13.82 -5.93 22.12
C LEU A 56 13.56 -7.13 21.22
N SER A 57 12.65 -8.01 21.62
CA SER A 57 12.18 -9.08 20.73
C SER A 57 11.26 -8.54 19.63
N GLU A 58 11.23 -9.20 18.48
CA GLU A 58 10.29 -8.85 17.41
C GLU A 58 8.83 -8.89 17.86
N ALA A 59 8.50 -9.80 18.79
CA ALA A 59 7.15 -9.93 19.34
C ALA A 59 6.75 -8.68 20.14
N GLU A 60 7.66 -8.15 20.96
CA GLU A 60 7.45 -6.90 21.70
C GLU A 60 7.32 -5.71 20.76
N VAL A 61 8.17 -5.62 19.73
CA VAL A 61 8.09 -4.56 18.71
C VAL A 61 6.75 -4.62 17.98
N ARG A 62 6.30 -5.80 17.54
CA ARG A 62 4.98 -5.98 16.90
C ARG A 62 3.84 -5.56 17.81
N ALA A 63 3.90 -5.88 19.11
CA ALA A 63 2.88 -5.49 20.08
C ALA A 63 2.81 -3.96 20.31
N LEU A 64 3.88 -3.23 19.97
CA LEU A 64 3.95 -1.76 20.06
C LEU A 64 3.56 -1.07 18.74
N LEU A 65 3.46 -1.82 17.64
CA LEU A 65 3.03 -1.23 16.37
C LEU A 65 1.55 -0.87 16.45
N PRO A 66 1.18 0.35 16.04
CA PRO A 66 -0.23 0.73 15.98
C PRO A 66 -0.95 -0.10 14.91
N GLU A 67 -2.05 -0.75 15.29
CA GLU A 67 -2.94 -1.38 14.32
C GLU A 67 -3.64 -0.30 13.49
N GLY A 68 -3.55 -0.40 12.15
CA GLY A 68 -4.27 0.50 11.26
C GLY A 68 -3.58 0.77 9.92
N PRO A 69 -4.35 1.22 8.92
CA PRO A 69 -3.99 1.04 7.52
C PRO A 69 -2.87 1.93 6.98
N ARG A 70 -2.36 2.95 7.71
CA ARG A 70 -1.16 3.73 7.38
C ARG A 70 -1.05 4.89 8.36
N ILE A 71 -0.06 4.86 9.23
CA ILE A 71 0.34 6.05 9.98
C ILE A 71 1.63 6.55 9.36
N ALA A 72 1.60 7.76 8.80
CA ALA A 72 2.76 8.38 8.13
C ALA A 72 4.01 8.46 9.05
N ASP A 73 3.79 8.54 10.36
CA ASP A 73 4.80 8.69 11.42
C ASP A 73 4.95 7.46 12.32
N GLN A 74 4.94 6.25 11.74
CA GLN A 74 4.97 5.00 12.49
C GLN A 74 6.24 4.87 13.35
N GLY A 75 7.41 5.26 12.83
CA GLY A 75 8.68 5.24 13.58
C GLY A 75 8.67 6.14 14.81
N ARG A 76 8.12 7.37 14.69
CA ARG A 76 8.00 8.30 15.84
C ARG A 76 7.08 7.76 16.93
N ARG A 77 5.95 7.14 16.53
CA ARG A 77 5.04 6.52 17.49
C ARG A 77 5.67 5.33 18.18
N LEU A 78 6.43 4.53 17.44
CA LEU A 78 7.15 3.39 18.00
C LEU A 78 8.19 3.82 19.02
N VAL A 79 8.98 4.87 18.73
CA VAL A 79 9.90 5.49 19.70
C VAL A 79 9.16 5.91 20.98
N GLN A 80 8.02 6.59 20.85
CA GLN A 80 7.22 7.00 22.01
C GLN A 80 6.64 5.81 22.78
N ALA A 81 6.19 4.77 22.07
CA ALA A 81 5.58 3.58 22.67
C ALA A 81 6.62 2.76 23.44
N ILE A 82 7.82 2.57 22.86
CA ILE A 82 8.96 1.94 23.54
C ILE A 82 9.37 2.76 24.76
N GLY A 83 9.47 4.10 24.60
CA GLY A 83 9.76 5.04 25.68
C GLY A 83 8.83 4.92 26.88
N LYS A 84 7.53 4.73 26.61
CA LYS A 84 6.49 4.61 27.64
C LYS A 84 6.46 3.23 28.31
N ARG A 85 6.70 2.15 27.56
CA ARG A 85 6.49 0.78 28.03
C ARG A 85 7.75 0.11 28.58
N HIS A 86 8.93 0.47 28.07
CA HIS A 86 10.19 -0.18 28.40
C HIS A 86 11.16 0.81 29.03
N ARG A 87 11.77 1.66 28.20
CA ARG A 87 12.73 2.66 28.63
C ARG A 87 12.85 3.75 27.57
N ALA A 88 13.35 4.92 27.97
CA ALA A 88 13.78 5.92 27.02
C ALA A 88 14.87 5.36 26.10
N LEU A 89 14.69 5.59 24.79
CA LEU A 89 15.68 5.25 23.78
C LEU A 89 16.78 6.31 23.75
N THR A 90 18.02 5.88 23.52
CA THR A 90 19.13 6.81 23.25
C THR A 90 18.91 7.55 21.93
N ALA A 91 19.63 8.64 21.70
CA ALA A 91 19.53 9.36 20.44
C ALA A 91 19.87 8.47 19.24
N GLU A 92 20.86 7.59 19.38
CA GLU A 92 21.28 6.64 18.34
C GLU A 92 20.18 5.61 18.03
N GLU A 93 19.55 5.05 19.06
CA GLU A 93 18.45 4.09 18.90
C GLU A 93 17.22 4.76 18.28
N GLN A 94 16.91 6.00 18.69
CA GLN A 94 15.84 6.78 18.07
C GLN A 94 16.10 7.01 16.58
N LEU A 95 17.33 7.40 16.22
CA LEU A 95 17.72 7.58 14.83
C LEU A 95 17.61 6.27 14.03
N ALA A 96 18.06 5.15 14.60
CA ALA A 96 17.96 3.85 13.96
C ALA A 96 16.49 3.46 13.66
N VAL A 97 15.57 3.65 14.62
CA VAL A 97 14.14 3.38 14.40
C VAL A 97 13.54 4.28 13.31
N LEU A 98 13.90 5.57 13.30
CA LEU A 98 13.42 6.52 12.29
C LEU A 98 13.96 6.21 10.90
N GLU A 99 15.20 5.75 10.81
CA GLU A 99 15.84 5.34 9.57
C GLU A 99 15.21 4.05 9.01
N ALA A 100 14.95 3.05 9.86
CA ALA A 100 14.23 1.84 9.48
C ALA A 100 12.82 2.16 8.94
N ASP A 101 12.09 3.10 9.58
CA ASP A 101 10.77 3.53 9.09
C ASP A 101 10.88 4.31 7.76
N ARG A 102 11.96 5.08 7.55
CA ARG A 102 12.23 5.74 6.26
C ARG A 102 12.43 4.71 5.15
N GLN A 103 13.25 3.70 5.38
CA GLN A 103 13.52 2.63 4.42
C GLN A 103 12.26 1.82 4.11
N ARG A 104 11.49 1.47 5.15
CA ARG A 104 10.18 0.82 5.00
C ARG A 104 9.25 1.62 4.09
N ARG A 105 9.10 2.93 4.33
CA ARG A 105 8.25 3.79 3.48
C ARG A 105 8.73 3.81 2.03
N GLN A 106 10.04 3.90 1.80
CA GLN A 106 10.63 3.88 0.46
C GLN A 106 10.34 2.55 -0.26
N ALA A 107 10.51 1.42 0.42
CA ALA A 107 10.20 0.10 -0.14
C ALA A 107 8.70 -0.06 -0.44
N LEU A 108 7.82 0.41 0.45
CA LEU A 108 6.36 0.38 0.23
C LEU A 108 5.91 1.31 -0.90
N SER A 109 6.62 2.42 -1.16
CA SER A 109 6.36 3.25 -2.35
C SER A 109 6.84 2.57 -3.63
N ALA A 110 8.04 1.97 -3.61
CA ALA A 110 8.59 1.27 -4.77
C ALA A 110 7.73 0.06 -5.18
N SER A 111 7.08 -0.60 -4.21
CA SER A 111 6.20 -1.76 -4.46
C SER A 111 4.83 -1.40 -5.07
N ARG A 112 4.51 -0.10 -5.21
CA ARG A 112 3.25 0.39 -5.77
C ARG A 112 3.35 0.80 -7.25
N HIS A 113 4.56 0.79 -7.81
CA HIS A 113 4.87 1.12 -9.20
C HIS A 113 5.20 -0.15 -9.98
#